data_AF-A0A971LJD0-F1
#
_entry.id   AF-A0A971LJD0-F1
#
_cell.length_a   1.000
_cell.length_b   1.000
_cell.length_c   1.000
_cell.angle_alpha   90.00
_cell.angle_beta   90.00
_cell.angle_gamma   90.00
#
_symmetry.space_group_name_H-M   'P 1'
#
loop_
_entity.id
_entity.type
_entity.pdbx_description
1 polymer ?
#
loop_
_entity_poly.entity_id
_entity_poly.type
_entity_poly.pdbx_seq_one_letter_code
_entity_poly.pdbx_strand_id
1 'polypeptide(L)'
;MSKAPIIVYTDGACSGNPGPGGYGVVIESAAGIQEFSGREERTTNQRMEMLAAVVALENTPEGSEVILHSDSAYLIRAWHDGWLDKWQRNGWRNAKG
;
A
#
# COMPACT_ATOMS: atom_id res chain seq x y z
N MET A 1 8.13 -17.86 20.81
CA MET A 1 7.01 -18.31 19.96
C MET A 1 6.87 -17.29 18.85
N SER A 2 6.90 -17.69 17.58
CA SER A 2 6.62 -16.76 16.49
C SER A 2 5.16 -16.30 16.61
N LYS A 3 4.95 -14.98 16.56
CA LYS A 3 3.60 -14.40 16.52
C LYS A 3 2.98 -14.78 15.16
N ALA A 4 1.70 -15.14 15.12
CA ALA A 4 1.03 -15.38 13.84
C ALA A 4 1.14 -14.13 12.95
N PRO A 5 1.30 -14.29 11.63
CA PRO A 5 1.40 -13.15 10.72
C PRO A 5 0.11 -12.32 10.74
N ILE A 6 0.26 -11.01 10.56
CA ILE A 6 -0.86 -10.09 10.40
C ILE A 6 -1.23 -10.09 8.92
N ILE A 7 -2.49 -10.33 8.62
CA ILE A 7 -3.00 -10.31 7.25
C ILE A 7 -3.59 -8.94 7.00
N VAL A 8 -3.20 -8.27 5.90
CA VAL A 8 -3.76 -6.97 5.54
C VAL A 8 -4.27 -6.99 4.10
N TYR A 9 -5.40 -6.35 3.88
CA TYR A 9 -5.99 -6.15 2.56
C TYR A 9 -6.07 -4.66 2.29
N THR A 10 -5.68 -4.25 1.09
CA THR A 10 -5.60 -2.83 0.71
C THR A 10 -6.21 -2.59 -0.65
N ASP A 11 -7.01 -1.54 -0.77
CA ASP A 11 -7.60 -1.08 -2.02
C ASP A 11 -7.57 0.46 -2.10
N GLY A 12 -7.52 0.98 -3.32
CA GLY A 12 -7.48 2.41 -3.61
C GLY A 12 -8.24 2.73 -4.89
N ALA A 13 -9.11 3.73 -4.81
CA ALA A 13 -9.97 4.13 -5.93
C ALA A 13 -9.93 5.64 -6.15
N CYS A 14 -10.06 6.08 -7.40
CA CYS A 14 -10.13 7.49 -7.75
C CYS A 14 -11.14 7.75 -8.87
N SER A 15 -12.05 8.70 -8.64
CA SER A 15 -13.01 9.18 -9.64
C SER A 15 -12.37 10.23 -10.55
N GLY A 16 -11.74 9.78 -11.63
CA GLY A 16 -10.90 10.61 -12.51
C GLY A 16 -9.41 10.49 -12.17
N ASN A 17 -8.53 10.84 -13.11
CA ASN A 17 -7.08 10.65 -12.94
C ASN A 17 -6.27 11.86 -13.46
N PRO A 18 -6.21 12.98 -12.72
CA PRO A 18 -6.56 13.12 -11.30
C PRO A 18 -8.03 13.45 -11.01
N GLY A 19 -8.50 13.18 -9.79
CA GLY A 19 -9.84 13.49 -9.30
C GLY A 19 -10.03 13.14 -7.80
N PRO A 20 -11.26 13.21 -7.25
CA PRO A 20 -11.53 12.77 -5.89
C PRO A 20 -11.30 11.27 -5.74
N GLY A 21 -10.55 10.85 -4.73
CA GLY A 21 -10.25 9.45 -4.48
C GLY A 21 -10.22 9.10 -3.00
N GLY A 22 -10.10 7.81 -2.72
CA GLY A 22 -10.00 7.27 -1.37
C GLY A 22 -9.33 5.92 -1.35
N TYR A 23 -9.01 5.47 -0.15
CA TYR A 23 -8.41 4.16 0.10
C TYR A 23 -9.17 3.43 1.22
N GLY A 24 -9.02 2.10 1.23
CA GLY A 24 -9.53 1.21 2.27
C GLY A 24 -8.47 0.20 2.68
N VAL A 25 -8.44 -0.12 3.97
CA VAL A 25 -7.54 -1.10 4.56
C VAL A 25 -8.30 -1.96 5.57
N VAL A 26 -8.08 -3.26 5.52
CA VAL A 26 -8.52 -4.21 6.57
C VAL A 26 -7.28 -4.91 7.13
N ILE A 27 -7.11 -4.88 8.45
CA ILE A 27 -6.02 -5.53 9.17
C ILE A 27 -6.61 -6.63 10.06
N GLU A 28 -6.24 -7.88 9.81
CA GLU A 28 -6.64 -9.04 10.59
C GLU A 28 -5.46 -9.53 11.45
N SER A 29 -5.66 -9.52 12.76
CA SER A 29 -4.64 -9.97 13.72
C SER A 29 -5.26 -10.79 14.85
N ALA A 30 -4.42 -11.34 15.74
CA ALA A 30 -4.88 -12.00 16.96
C ALA A 30 -5.70 -11.09 17.90
N ALA A 31 -5.59 -9.76 17.75
CA ALA A 31 -6.38 -8.79 18.51
C ALA A 31 -7.76 -8.51 17.90
N GLY A 32 -8.04 -9.05 16.70
CA GLY A 32 -9.27 -8.81 15.95
C GLY A 32 -9.01 -8.10 14.61
N ILE A 33 -10.10 -7.58 14.04
CA ILE A 33 -10.12 -6.87 12.77
C ILE A 33 -10.12 -5.36 13.03
N GLN A 34 -9.30 -4.63 12.29
CA GLN A 34 -9.29 -3.16 12.27
C GLN A 34 -9.45 -2.67 10.83
N GLU A 35 -10.24 -1.63 10.64
CA GLU A 35 -10.50 -1.03 9.33
C GLU A 35 -10.06 0.42 9.31
N PHE A 36 -9.40 0.83 8.21
CA PHE A 36 -8.98 2.20 7.99
C PHE A 36 -9.42 2.66 6.60
N SER A 37 -9.78 3.93 6.50
CA SER A 37 -10.10 4.55 5.21
C SER A 37 -9.75 6.03 5.24
N GLY A 38 -9.61 6.61 4.05
CA GLY A 38 -9.35 8.03 3.90
C GLY A 38 -9.75 8.52 2.51
N ARG A 39 -9.76 9.85 2.36
CA ARG A 39 -10.21 10.55 1.15
C ARG A 39 -9.30 11.73 0.83
N GLU A 40 -9.02 11.93 -0.45
CA GLU A 40 -8.30 13.08 -0.98
C GLU A 40 -9.10 13.69 -2.15
N GLU A 41 -9.37 15.00 -2.10
CA GLU A 41 -10.19 15.70 -3.13
C GLU A 41 -9.56 15.66 -4.52
N ARG A 42 -8.23 15.56 -4.61
CA ARG A 42 -7.50 15.60 -5.87
C ARG A 42 -6.28 14.69 -5.82
N THR A 43 -6.46 13.46 -6.25
CA THR A 43 -5.44 12.40 -6.23
C THR A 43 -5.50 11.55 -7.50
N THR A 44 -4.80 10.41 -7.51
CA THR A 44 -4.82 9.42 -8.61
C THR A 44 -5.07 8.02 -8.06
N ASN A 45 -5.45 7.06 -8.91
CA ASN A 45 -5.65 5.67 -8.48
C ASN A 45 -4.38 5.10 -7.83
N GLN A 46 -3.24 5.23 -8.52
CA GLN A 46 -1.95 4.72 -8.03
C GLN A 46 -1.54 5.33 -6.68
N ARG A 47 -1.86 6.61 -6.45
CA ARG A 47 -1.58 7.25 -5.16
C ARG A 47 -2.42 6.66 -4.04
N MET A 48 -3.70 6.39 -4.30
CA MET A 48 -4.59 5.79 -3.30
C MET A 48 -4.22 4.33 -3.00
N GLU A 49 -3.90 3.55 -4.04
CA GLU A 49 -3.41 2.17 -3.87
C GLU A 49 -2.14 2.13 -3.00
N MET A 50 -1.17 3.00 -3.28
CA MET A 50 0.08 3.10 -2.51
C MET A 50 -0.18 3.61 -1.09
N LEU A 51 -1.07 4.59 -0.90
CA LEU A 51 -1.41 5.12 0.42
C LEU A 51 -2.08 4.06 1.29
N ALA A 52 -2.95 3.22 0.72
CA ALA A 52 -3.55 2.10 1.42
C ALA A 52 -2.49 1.16 2.03
N ALA A 53 -1.46 0.81 1.24
CA ALA A 53 -0.35 -0.02 1.70
C ALA A 53 0.50 0.65 2.79
N VAL A 54 0.76 1.96 2.67
CA VAL A 54 1.47 2.73 3.71
C VAL A 54 0.68 2.73 5.01
N VAL A 55 -0.62 3.05 4.96
CA VAL A 55 -1.49 3.08 6.14
C VAL A 55 -1.58 1.71 6.81
N ALA A 56 -1.66 0.64 6.02
CA ALA A 56 -1.63 -0.72 6.55
C ALA A 56 -0.36 -0.97 7.37
N LEU A 57 0.81 -0.69 6.80
CA LEU A 57 2.09 -0.93 7.45
C LEU A 57 2.32 -0.03 8.68
N GLU A 58 1.91 1.24 8.63
CA GLU A 58 1.99 2.17 9.77
C GLU A 58 1.12 1.74 10.96
N ASN A 59 0.02 1.02 10.70
CA ASN A 59 -0.88 0.51 11.73
C ASN A 59 -0.59 -0.96 12.12
N THR A 60 0.44 -1.58 11.54
CA THR A 60 0.97 -2.86 12.03
C THR A 60 2.09 -2.62 13.05
N PRO A 61 2.14 -3.37 14.18
CA PRO A 61 3.21 -3.22 15.15
C PRO A 61 4.58 -3.51 14.53
N GLU A 62 5.56 -2.66 14.82
CA GLU A 62 6.93 -2.82 14.36
C GLU A 62 7.48 -4.23 14.67
N GLY A 63 8.19 -4.82 13.71
CA GLY A 63 8.72 -6.18 13.81
C GLY A 63 7.70 -7.31 13.59
N SER A 64 6.44 -7.00 13.27
CA SER A 64 5.45 -8.01 12.90
C SER A 64 5.71 -8.55 11.49
N GLU A 65 5.49 -9.84 11.29
CA GLU A 65 5.38 -10.43 9.96
C GLU A 65 4.02 -10.05 9.37
N VAL A 66 4.02 -9.45 8.17
CA VAL A 66 2.82 -8.95 7.49
C VAL A 66 2.65 -9.64 6.15
N ILE A 67 1.46 -10.17 5.89
CA ILE A 67 1.02 -10.67 4.59
C ILE A 67 0.08 -9.63 3.99
N LEU A 68 0.56 -8.87 3.00
CA LEU A 68 -0.20 -7.81 2.34
C LEU A 68 -0.81 -8.31 1.04
N HIS A 69 -2.13 -8.20 0.95
CA HIS A 69 -2.92 -8.46 -0.25
C HIS A 69 -3.37 -7.13 -0.87
N SER A 70 -3.04 -6.95 -2.15
CA SER A 70 -3.48 -5.83 -2.97
C SER A 70 -3.68 -6.30 -4.40
N ASP A 71 -4.67 -5.72 -5.10
CA ASP A 71 -4.88 -5.90 -6.53
C ASP A 71 -4.15 -4.85 -7.37
N SER A 72 -3.46 -3.89 -6.74
CA SER A 72 -2.64 -2.89 -7.41
C SER A 72 -1.47 -3.54 -8.14
N ALA A 73 -1.61 -3.69 -9.46
CA ALA A 73 -0.53 -4.18 -10.30
C ALA A 73 0.73 -3.31 -10.18
N TYR A 74 0.59 -2.02 -9.86
CA TYR A 74 1.73 -1.13 -9.68
C TYR A 74 2.51 -1.42 -8.40
N LEU A 75 1.83 -1.56 -7.27
CA LEU A 75 2.48 -1.94 -6.00
C LEU A 75 3.12 -3.32 -6.12
N ILE A 76 2.35 -4.31 -6.59
CA ILE A 76 2.78 -5.71 -6.69
C ILE A 76 3.97 -5.85 -7.65
N ARG A 77 3.92 -5.23 -8.84
CA ARG A 77 5.07 -5.27 -9.78
C ARG A 77 6.25 -4.47 -9.29
N ALA A 78 6.04 -3.32 -8.63
CA ALA A 78 7.17 -2.55 -8.11
C ALA A 78 8.00 -3.37 -7.12
N TRP A 79 7.34 -4.23 -6.34
CA TRP A 79 7.95 -5.17 -5.41
C TRP A 79 8.57 -6.38 -6.12
N HIS A 80 7.81 -7.10 -6.95
CA HIS A 80 8.27 -8.36 -7.54
C HIS A 80 9.23 -8.21 -8.73
N ASP A 81 9.09 -7.16 -9.53
CA ASP A 81 9.87 -6.96 -10.76
C ASP A 81 11.15 -6.12 -10.50
N GLY A 82 11.50 -5.87 -9.24
CA GLY A 82 12.72 -5.16 -8.85
C GLY A 82 12.75 -3.67 -9.24
N TRP A 83 11.59 -3.03 -9.41
CA TRP A 83 11.53 -1.61 -9.75
C TRP A 83 12.04 -0.76 -8.60
N LEU A 84 11.71 -1.12 -7.35
CA LEU A 84 12.16 -0.41 -6.16
C LEU A 84 13.69 -0.36 -6.08
N ASP A 85 14.36 -1.50 -6.26
CA ASP A 85 15.82 -1.60 -6.26
C ASP A 85 16.45 -0.74 -7.36
N LYS A 86 15.80 -0.67 -8.53
CA LYS A 86 16.27 0.15 -9.65
C LYS A 86 16.07 1.64 -9.35
N TRP A 87 14.93 2.04 -8.78
CA TRP A 87 14.67 3.42 -8.40
C TRP A 87 15.66 3.88 -7.32
N GLN A 88 15.89 3.08 -6.29
CA GLN A 88 16.86 3.38 -5.24
C GLN A 88 18.28 3.56 -5.80
N ARG A 89 18.74 2.63 -6.63
CA ARG A 89 20.07 2.72 -7.29
C ARG A 89 20.20 3.94 -8.21
N ASN A 90 19.11 4.37 -8.83
CA ASN A 90 19.08 5.53 -9.72
C ASN A 90 18.73 6.84 -8.99
N GLY A 91 18.73 6.87 -7.65
CA GLY A 91 18.45 8.06 -6.87
C GLY A 91 17.03 8.60 -7.07
N TRP A 92 16.05 7.70 -7.22
CA TRP A 92 14.62 7.98 -7.43
C TRP A 92 14.29 8.71 -8.73
N ARG A 93 15.17 8.62 -9.74
CA ARG A 93 14.97 9.22 -11.05
C ARG A 93 14.50 8.21 -12.08
N ASN A 94 13.67 8.67 -12.99
CA ASN A 94 13.30 7.91 -14.17
C ASN A 94 14.36 8.13 -15.28
N ALA A 95 14.20 7.44 -16.43
CA ALA A 95 15.16 7.52 -17.52
C ALA A 95 15.29 8.92 -18.17
N LYS A 96 14.35 9.84 -17.91
CA LYS A 96 14.33 11.20 -18.45
C LYS A 96 15.05 12.22 -17.55
N GLY A 97 15.52 11.83 -16.37
CA GLY A 97 16.19 12.71 -15.40
C GLY A 97 15.27 13.20 -14.31
#